data_AF-A0A7C8ZD21-F1
#
_entry.id   AF-A0A7C8ZD21-F1
#
_cell.length_a   1.000
_cell.length_b   1.000
_cell.length_c   1.000
_cell.angle_alpha   90.00
_cell.angle_beta   90.00
_cell.angle_gamma   90.00
#
_symmetry.space_group_name_H-M   'P 1'
#
loop_
_entity.id
_entity.type
_entity.pdbx_description
1 polymer ?
#
loop_
_entity_poly.entity_id
_entity_poly.type
_entity_poly.pdbx_seq_one_letter_code
_entity_poly.pdbx_strand_id
1 'polypeptide(L)'
;EVFCAVTLEVNLVSNPTEWILDTGATRHFCANKDLMHDFEEVPDGEHVFMGNAATAGVMGKGKVFLKFTSGKSLCLNNVLFVPSLRRNLVSSSLLDIAGFEVNQKAGKIIILCNG
;
A
#
# COMPACT_ATOMS: atom_id res chain seq x y z
N GLU A 1 21.46 10.71 7.00
CA GLU A 1 20.76 10.63 8.31
C GLU A 1 19.52 9.76 8.16
N VAL A 2 19.26 8.84 9.10
CA VAL A 2 18.25 7.78 8.95
C VAL A 2 17.16 7.95 9.99
N PHE A 3 15.91 8.21 9.59
CA PHE A 3 14.73 8.04 10.47
C PHE A 3 13.43 7.83 9.68
N CYS A 4 13.09 6.58 9.35
CA CYS A 4 11.70 6.12 9.25
C CYS A 4 11.61 4.61 9.54
N ALA A 5 10.92 4.24 10.61
CA ALA A 5 10.56 2.87 10.91
C ALA A 5 9.05 2.71 10.73
N VAL A 6 8.62 1.67 10.02
CA VAL A 6 7.21 1.24 9.94
C VAL A 6 7.08 0.00 10.82
N THR A 7 6.26 0.07 11.84
CA THR A 7 5.80 -1.16 12.48
C THR A 7 4.62 -1.67 11.65
N LEU A 8 4.89 -2.52 10.65
CA LEU A 8 3.83 -3.38 10.12
C LEU A 8 3.67 -4.53 11.12
N GLU A 9 2.98 -4.25 12.22
CA GLU A 9 2.53 -5.32 13.11
C GLU A 9 1.61 -6.22 12.29
N VAL A 10 1.99 -7.48 12.12
CA VAL A 10 1.09 -8.54 11.65
C VAL A 10 0.09 -8.78 12.79
N ASN A 11 -0.89 -7.88 12.92
CA ASN A 11 -1.91 -8.04 13.96
C ASN A 11 -2.98 -8.99 13.41
N LEU A 12 -3.19 -10.09 14.13
CA LEU A 12 -4.24 -11.09 13.89
C LEU A 12 -5.67 -10.53 14.11
N VAL A 13 -5.85 -9.22 14.04
CA VAL A 13 -7.11 -8.50 14.21
C VAL A 13 -7.40 -7.76 12.89
N SER A 14 -8.59 -7.96 12.34
CA SER A 14 -9.01 -7.36 11.07
C SER A 14 -9.22 -5.85 11.22
N ASN A 15 -8.15 -5.06 11.11
CA ASN A 15 -8.25 -3.62 10.93
C ASN A 15 -8.23 -3.28 9.43
N PRO A 16 -9.33 -2.76 8.84
CA PRO A 16 -9.38 -2.38 7.42
C PRO A 16 -8.44 -1.22 7.04
N THR A 17 -7.81 -0.56 8.02
CA THR A 17 -6.75 0.43 7.79
C THR A 17 -5.34 -0.16 7.81
N GLU A 18 -5.19 -1.46 8.01
CA GLU A 18 -3.88 -2.13 8.03
C GLU A 18 -3.34 -2.26 6.60
N TRP A 19 -2.05 -1.98 6.46
CA TRP A 19 -1.31 -2.04 5.21
C TRP A 19 -0.36 -3.22 5.26
N ILE A 20 -0.34 -4.04 4.21
CA ILE A 20 0.62 -5.12 4.06
C ILE A 20 1.66 -4.67 3.04
N LEU A 21 2.94 -4.76 3.41
CA LEU A 21 4.01 -4.70 2.42
C LEU A 21 4.00 -6.02 1.66
N ASP A 22 3.68 -5.97 0.38
CA ASP A 22 3.54 -7.13 -0.48
C ASP A 22 4.60 -7.09 -1.59
N THR A 23 5.45 -8.11 -1.62
CA THR A 23 6.49 -8.28 -2.64
C THR A 23 5.94 -8.86 -3.95
N GLY A 24 4.77 -9.50 -3.92
CA GLY A 24 4.07 -10.02 -5.10
C GLY A 24 3.12 -9.00 -5.75
N ALA A 25 2.78 -7.91 -5.05
CA ALA A 25 1.93 -6.86 -5.59
C ALA A 25 2.69 -6.00 -6.62
N THR A 26 2.11 -5.85 -7.81
CA THR A 26 2.65 -4.98 -8.88
C THR A 26 2.14 -3.53 -8.81
N ARG A 27 1.11 -3.29 -8.00
CA ARG A 27 0.48 -1.98 -7.77
C ARG A 27 0.26 -1.79 -6.27
N HIS A 28 0.07 -0.55 -5.85
CA HIS A 28 -0.50 -0.29 -4.54
C HIS A 28 -2.01 -0.50 -4.61
N PHE A 29 -2.59 -1.14 -3.60
CA PHE A 29 -4.01 -1.43 -3.56
C PHE A 29 -4.62 -0.93 -2.25
N CYS A 30 -5.82 -0.36 -2.34
CA CYS A 30 -6.60 0.07 -1.19
C CYS A 30 -8.00 -0.51 -1.25
N ALA A 31 -8.45 -1.10 -0.14
CA ALA A 31 -9.80 -1.61 0.04
C ALA A 31 -10.74 -0.58 0.67
N ASN A 32 -10.21 0.53 1.20
CA ASN A 32 -10.98 1.55 1.90
C ASN A 32 -10.87 2.91 1.20
N LYS A 33 -11.97 3.35 0.56
CA LYS A 33 -12.05 4.61 -0.19
C LYS A 33 -11.78 5.83 0.70
N ASP A 34 -12.10 5.77 2.00
CA ASP A 34 -11.93 6.89 2.94
C ASP A 34 -10.46 7.23 3.20
N LEU A 35 -9.53 6.31 2.89
CA LEU A 35 -8.09 6.54 2.98
C LEU A 35 -7.51 7.27 1.76
N MET A 36 -8.31 7.45 0.71
CA MET A 36 -7.85 7.93 -0.58
C MET A 36 -8.09 9.43 -0.74
N HIS A 37 -7.11 10.07 -1.36
CA HIS A 37 -7.15 11.47 -1.79
C HIS A 37 -7.02 11.53 -3.32
N ASP A 38 -7.46 12.63 -3.92
CA ASP A 38 -7.45 12.85 -5.37
C ASP A 38 -8.04 11.63 -6.12
N PHE A 39 -9.19 11.15 -5.65
CA PHE A 39 -9.81 9.95 -6.17
C PHE A 39 -10.43 10.20 -7.54
N GLU A 40 -10.06 9.35 -8.49
CA GLU A 40 -10.60 9.33 -9.85
C GLU A 40 -11.24 7.96 -10.09
N GLU A 41 -12.50 7.95 -10.52
CA GLU A 41 -13.14 6.73 -11.00
C GLU A 41 -12.46 6.27 -12.30
N VAL A 42 -12.27 4.96 -12.43
CA VAL A 42 -11.77 4.35 -13.67
C VAL A 42 -12.96 3.86 -14.50
N PRO A 43 -12.80 3.69 -15.83
CA PRO A 43 -13.86 3.15 -16.66
C PRO A 43 -14.35 1.79 -16.17
N ASP A 44 -15.65 1.54 -16.33
CA ASP A 44 -16.26 0.25 -16.00
C ASP A 44 -15.54 -0.90 -16.73
N GLY A 45 -15.26 -1.97 -15.98
CA GLY A 45 -14.64 -3.20 -16.49
C GLY A 45 -13.14 -3.31 -16.25
N GLU A 46 -12.47 -2.30 -15.68
CA GLU A 46 -11.07 -2.43 -15.26
C GLU A 46 -10.93 -3.48 -14.14
N HIS A 47 -9.97 -4.38 -14.29
CA HIS A 47 -9.76 -5.48 -13.36
C HIS A 47 -8.27 -5.78 -13.19
N VAL A 48 -7.95 -6.39 -12.05
CA VAL A 48 -6.60 -6.85 -11.72
C VAL A 48 -6.60 -8.34 -11.44
N PHE A 49 -5.53 -9.01 -11.85
CA PHE A 49 -5.32 -10.43 -11.58
C PHE A 49 -4.81 -10.62 -10.15
N MET A 50 -5.38 -11.62 -9.48
CA MET A 50 -5.04 -11.99 -8.12
C MET A 50 -4.15 -13.23 -8.10
N GLY A 51 -3.41 -13.42 -6.99
CA GLY A 51 -2.56 -14.60 -6.80
C GLY A 51 -3.31 -15.94 -6.76
N ASN A 52 -4.63 -15.93 -6.65
CA ASN A 52 -5.51 -17.11 -6.68
C ASN A 52 -6.17 -17.35 -8.05
N ALA A 53 -5.61 -16.79 -9.13
CA ALA A 53 -6.13 -16.86 -10.49
C ALA A 53 -7.52 -16.21 -10.72
N ALA A 54 -8.10 -15.58 -9.69
CA ALA A 54 -9.29 -14.77 -9.85
C ALA A 54 -8.92 -13.36 -10.35
N THR A 55 -9.96 -12.59 -10.67
CA THR A 55 -9.86 -11.16 -10.92
C THR A 55 -10.63 -10.37 -9.87
N ALA A 56 -10.28 -9.11 -9.67
CA ALA A 56 -11.11 -8.17 -8.93
C ALA A 56 -11.28 -6.87 -9.71
N GLY A 57 -12.47 -6.27 -9.60
CA GLY A 57 -12.78 -4.99 -10.22
C GLY A 57 -12.06 -3.84 -9.53
N VAL A 58 -11.46 -2.97 -10.34
CA VAL A 58 -10.92 -1.69 -9.92
C VAL A 58 -12.02 -0.65 -10.08
N MET A 59 -12.34 0.08 -9.00
CA MET A 59 -13.39 1.10 -9.02
C MET A 59 -12.83 2.52 -9.12
N GLY A 60 -11.53 2.69 -8.94
CA GLY A 60 -10.87 3.97 -9.10
C GLY A 60 -9.40 3.90 -8.73
N LYS A 61 -8.76 5.06 -8.76
CA LYS A 61 -7.38 5.25 -8.31
C LYS A 61 -7.22 6.58 -7.61
N GLY A 62 -6.17 6.73 -6.84
CA GLY A 62 -5.86 7.99 -6.17
C GLY A 62 -4.54 7.93 -5.42
N LYS A 63 -4.41 8.82 -4.45
CA LYS A 63 -3.26 8.90 -3.54
C LYS A 63 -3.64 8.39 -2.15
N VAL A 64 -2.65 7.86 -1.44
CA VAL A 64 -2.77 7.51 -0.03
C VAL A 64 -1.57 8.04 0.73
N PHE A 65 -1.78 8.60 1.92
CA PHE A 65 -0.72 9.00 2.82
C PHE A 65 -0.52 7.97 3.93
N LEU A 66 0.60 7.25 3.88
CA LEU A 66 1.04 6.37 4.97
C LEU A 66 1.71 7.22 6.05
N LYS A 67 1.16 7.21 7.26
CA LYS A 67 1.75 7.88 8.42
C LYS A 67 2.69 6.92 9.14
N PHE A 68 3.93 7.33 9.35
CA PHE A 68 4.93 6.55 10.08
C PHE A 68 5.00 6.96 11.54
N THR A 69 5.54 6.07 12.37
CA THR A 69 5.75 6.35 13.81
C THR A 69 6.75 7.47 14.06
N SER A 70 7.56 7.83 13.06
CA SER A 70 8.45 9.01 13.10
C SER A 70 7.70 10.34 12.97
N GLY A 71 6.39 10.32 12.72
CA GLY A 71 5.59 11.50 12.40
C GLY A 71 5.68 11.94 10.93
N LYS A 72 6.57 11.36 10.14
CA LYS A 72 6.65 11.58 8.69
C LYS A 72 5.53 10.85 7.97
N SER A 73 5.21 11.30 6.77
CA SER A 73 4.24 10.64 5.89
C SER A 73 4.86 10.32 4.53
N LEU A 74 4.48 9.19 3.95
CA LEU A 74 4.80 8.82 2.57
C LEU A 74 3.54 8.89 1.72
N CYS A 75 3.62 9.62 0.60
CA CYS A 75 2.55 9.65 -0.40
C CYS A 75 2.73 8.50 -1.39
N LEU A 76 1.82 7.54 -1.37
CA LEU A 76 1.67 6.57 -2.44
C LEU A 76 0.82 7.16 -3.55
N ASN A 77 1.31 7.13 -4.78
CA ASN A 77 0.59 7.61 -5.95
C ASN A 77 0.04 6.43 -6.76
N ASN A 78 -1.03 6.67 -7.52
CA ASN A 78 -1.67 5.67 -8.39
C ASN A 78 -2.07 4.39 -7.63
N VAL A 79 -2.61 4.56 -6.42
CA VAL A 79 -3.14 3.47 -5.60
C VAL A 79 -4.49 3.05 -6.18
N LEU A 80 -4.64 1.76 -6.52
CA LEU A 80 -5.87 1.22 -7.08
C LEU A 80 -6.88 0.92 -5.96
N PHE A 81 -8.11 1.38 -6.13
CA PHE A 81 -9.22 1.08 -5.23
C PHE A 81 -9.91 -0.20 -5.67
N VAL A 82 -9.84 -1.22 -4.81
CA VAL A 82 -10.41 -2.55 -5.04
C VAL A 82 -11.14 -2.98 -3.77
N PRO A 83 -12.44 -2.68 -3.62
CA PRO A 83 -13.17 -2.88 -2.36
C PRO A 83 -13.36 -4.35 -1.98
N SER A 84 -13.19 -5.29 -2.93
CA SER A 84 -13.25 -6.73 -2.64
C SER A 84 -11.99 -7.26 -1.93
N LEU A 85 -10.91 -6.47 -1.85
CA LEU A 85 -9.72 -6.84 -1.09
C LEU A 85 -10.01 -6.80 0.42
N ARG A 86 -9.38 -7.71 1.15
CA ARG A 86 -9.51 -7.77 2.62
C ARG A 86 -8.57 -6.80 3.34
N ARG A 87 -7.46 -6.41 2.70
CA ARG A 87 -6.37 -5.63 3.28
C ARG A 87 -5.80 -4.69 2.21
N ASN A 88 -5.26 -3.56 2.65
CA ASN A 88 -4.55 -2.65 1.77
C ASN A 88 -3.14 -3.19 1.51
N LEU A 89 -2.61 -3.01 0.31
CA LEU A 89 -1.32 -3.54 -0.10
C LEU A 89 -0.40 -2.41 -0.57
N VAL A 90 0.81 -2.39 -0.04
CA VAL A 90 1.91 -1.58 -0.55
C VAL A 90 2.82 -2.49 -1.36
N SER A 91 2.92 -2.26 -2.67
CA SER A 91 3.92 -2.92 -3.49
C SER A 91 5.34 -2.55 -3.03
N SER A 92 6.11 -3.54 -2.59
CA SER A 92 7.51 -3.35 -2.21
C SER A 92 8.38 -2.96 -3.40
N SER A 93 8.09 -3.47 -4.60
CA SER A 93 8.85 -3.16 -5.81
C SER A 93 8.64 -1.73 -6.27
N LEU A 94 7.43 -1.18 -6.12
CA LEU A 94 7.19 0.24 -6.42
C LEU A 94 7.87 1.19 -5.43
N LEU A 95 8.04 0.78 -4.17
CA LEU A 95 8.84 1.55 -3.21
C LEU A 95 10.31 1.58 -3.62
N ASP A 96 10.88 0.43 -4.00
CA ASP A 96 12.26 0.31 -4.49
C ASP A 96 12.49 1.16 -5.74
N ILE A 97 11.60 1.07 -6.74
CA ILE A 97 11.63 1.90 -7.95
C ILE A 97 11.56 3.41 -7.62
N ALA A 98 10.81 3.78 -6.58
CA ALA A 98 10.72 5.16 -6.11
C ALA A 98 11.93 5.60 -5.26
N GLY A 99 12.95 4.76 -5.11
CA GLY A 99 14.20 5.05 -4.41
C GLY A 99 14.14 4.81 -2.89
N PHE A 100 13.12 4.12 -2.39
CA PHE A 100 13.02 3.77 -0.98
C PHE A 100 13.68 2.42 -0.70
N GLU A 101 14.49 2.36 0.33
CA GLU A 101 15.05 1.10 0.83
C GLU A 101 14.10 0.50 1.85
N VAL A 102 13.72 -0.77 1.67
CA VAL A 102 12.80 -1.49 2.55
C VAL A 102 13.53 -2.61 3.28
N ASN A 103 13.62 -2.49 4.60
CA ASN A 103 14.34 -3.41 5.48
C ASN A 103 13.41 -4.07 6.49
N GLN A 104 13.78 -5.25 6.98
CA GLN A 104 13.09 -5.88 8.12
C GLN A 104 14.04 -6.00 9.31
N LYS A 105 13.64 -5.49 10.47
CA LYS A 105 14.45 -5.58 11.70
C LYS A 105 13.56 -5.74 12.92
N ALA A 106 13.82 -6.76 13.74
CA ALA A 106 13.10 -7.03 14.99
C ALA A 106 11.56 -7.04 14.82
N GLY A 107 11.06 -7.70 13.76
CA GLY A 107 9.62 -7.78 13.47
C GLY A 107 8.99 -6.50 12.91
N LYS A 108 9.79 -5.48 12.58
CA LYS A 108 9.34 -4.20 12.02
C LYS A 108 9.86 -4.02 10.59
N ILE A 109 9.12 -3.29 9.77
CA ILE A 109 9.47 -2.94 8.39
C ILE A 109 10.00 -1.51 8.35
N ILE A 110 11.26 -1.30 8.06
CA ILE A 110 11.89 0.02 8.05
C ILE A 110 11.92 0.49 6.60
N ILE A 111 11.27 1.61 6.29
CA ILE A 111 11.29 2.23 4.95
C ILE A 111 12.17 3.48 5.03
N LEU A 112 13.25 3.51 4.28
CA LEU A 112 14.21 4.61 4.26
C LEU A 112 14.09 5.37 2.95
N CYS A 113 14.05 6.70 3.03
CA CYS A 113 14.19 7.55 1.87
C CYS A 113 15.68 7.85 1.68
N ASN A 114 16.26 7.46 0.56
CA ASN A 114 17.58 7.92 0.19
C ASN A 114 17.42 9.37 -0.32
N GLY A 115 17.92 10.31 0.47
CA GLY A 115 17.96 11.73 0.14
C GLY A 115 19.39 12.14 -0.21
#